data_AF-A0A7W2VCD5-F1
#
_entry.id   AF-A0A7W2VCD5-F1
#
_cell.length_a   1.000
_cell.length_b   1.000
_cell.length_c   1.000
_cell.angle_alpha   90.00
_cell.angle_beta   90.00
_cell.angle_gamma   90.00
#
_symmetry.space_group_name_H-M   'P 1'
#
loop_
_entity.id
_entity.type
_entity.pdbx_description
1 polymer ?
#
loop_
_entity_poly.entity_id
_entity_poly.type
_entity_poly.pdbx_seq_one_letter_code
_entity_poly.pdbx_strand_id
1 'polypeptide(L)'
;MKYPIVLLLSAFIAPAFAGVTDWSSALKGIASGDAHWIEQAPALAAVADGNQAQRLEDALAAALTTNTDATLKTLRTIDAGKWPHMVGSDIVCTPPLEKSPAEIDAFYQRTRRALLETVDGAQCLWILEATMEELKAEKARQAK
;
A
#
# COMPACT_ATOMS: atom_id res chain seq x y z
N MET A 1 26.80 -25.40 43.78
CA MET A 1 25.93 -24.20 43.83
C MET A 1 25.01 -24.23 42.62
N LYS A 2 23.69 -24.31 42.83
CA LYS A 2 22.66 -24.46 41.80
C LYS A 2 21.92 -23.11 41.68
N TYR A 3 21.99 -22.46 40.51
CA TYR A 3 21.19 -21.26 40.22
C TYR A 3 19.91 -21.69 39.49
N PRO A 4 18.70 -21.40 40.00
CA PRO A 4 17.49 -21.63 39.22
C PRO A 4 17.28 -20.44 38.28
N ILE A 5 17.31 -20.72 36.98
CA ILE A 5 16.89 -19.80 35.92
C ILE A 5 15.36 -19.69 36.00
N VAL A 6 14.86 -18.55 36.44
CA VAL A 6 13.44 -18.21 36.36
C VAL A 6 13.18 -17.59 34.98
N LEU A 7 12.66 -18.41 34.06
CA LEU A 7 12.11 -17.94 32.78
C LEU A 7 10.74 -17.31 33.03
N LEU A 8 10.73 -15.98 33.19
CA LEU A 8 9.51 -15.16 33.19
C LEU A 8 8.99 -15.03 31.74
N LEU A 9 8.18 -16.01 31.33
CA LEU A 9 7.33 -15.91 30.13
C LEU A 9 6.26 -14.86 30.40
N SER A 10 6.56 -13.62 30.00
CA SER A 10 5.60 -12.54 29.96
C SER A 10 4.68 -12.80 28.77
N ALA A 11 3.52 -13.42 29.01
CA ALA A 11 2.48 -13.52 28.01
C ALA A 11 1.99 -12.10 27.68
N PHE A 12 2.42 -11.55 26.55
CA PHE A 12 1.83 -10.36 25.96
C PHE A 12 0.41 -10.74 25.50
N ILE A 13 -0.56 -10.62 26.39
CA ILE A 13 -1.98 -10.69 26.01
C ILE A 13 -2.26 -9.35 25.33
N ALA A 14 -2.01 -9.27 24.02
CA ALA A 14 -2.60 -8.20 23.23
C ALA A 14 -4.13 -8.35 23.33
N PRO A 15 -4.88 -7.28 23.63
CA PRO A 15 -6.31 -7.32 23.47
C PRO A 15 -6.60 -7.67 22.01
N ALA A 16 -7.28 -8.77 21.78
CA ALA A 16 -7.88 -9.06 20.49
C ALA A 16 -8.94 -7.97 20.26
N PHE A 17 -8.56 -6.89 19.57
CA PHE A 17 -9.51 -5.93 19.04
C PHE A 17 -10.26 -6.60 17.88
N ALA A 18 -11.17 -7.52 18.19
CA ALA A 18 -12.24 -7.91 17.29
C ALA A 18 -13.34 -6.83 17.34
N GLY A 19 -12.96 -5.56 17.15
CA GLY A 19 -13.91 -4.53 16.77
C GLY A 19 -14.26 -4.77 15.31
N VAL A 20 -15.55 -4.75 14.97
CA VAL A 20 -15.95 -4.73 13.56
C VAL A 20 -15.25 -3.54 12.92
N THR A 21 -14.32 -3.82 12.02
CA THR A 21 -13.59 -2.77 11.31
C THR A 21 -14.57 -2.11 10.35
N ASP A 22 -14.82 -0.81 10.54
CA ASP A 22 -15.55 -0.01 9.56
C ASP A 22 -14.65 0.25 8.35
N TRP A 23 -14.61 -0.74 7.46
CA TRP A 23 -13.83 -0.72 6.23
C TRP A 23 -14.15 0.48 5.34
N SER A 24 -15.42 0.93 5.31
CA SER A 24 -15.80 2.06 4.46
C SER A 24 -15.11 3.34 4.92
N SER A 25 -15.17 3.63 6.23
CA SER A 25 -14.52 4.79 6.82
C SER A 25 -13.00 4.70 6.74
N ALA A 26 -12.43 3.53 7.01
CA ALA A 26 -10.98 3.31 6.93
C ALA A 26 -10.45 3.56 5.52
N LEU A 27 -11.03 2.92 4.51
CA LEU A 27 -10.60 3.07 3.11
C LEU A 27 -10.76 4.50 2.60
N LYS A 28 -11.85 5.19 2.97
CA LYS A 28 -12.05 6.61 2.64
C LYS A 28 -10.98 7.50 3.30
N GLY A 29 -10.67 7.24 4.57
CA GLY A 29 -9.63 7.95 5.31
C GLY A 29 -8.27 7.82 4.63
N ILE A 30 -7.88 6.58 4.31
CA ILE A 30 -6.63 6.28 3.59
C ILE A 30 -6.59 7.01 2.25
N ALA A 31 -7.61 6.83 1.41
CA ALA A 31 -7.64 7.45 0.08
C ALA A 31 -7.58 8.98 0.11
N SER A 32 -8.14 9.59 1.17
CA SER A 32 -8.09 11.05 1.37
C SER A 32 -6.73 11.58 1.83
N GLY A 33 -5.78 10.71 2.19
CA GLY A 33 -4.47 11.11 2.69
C GLY A 33 -4.41 11.30 4.21
N ASP A 34 -5.42 10.85 4.96
CA ASP A 34 -5.42 10.97 6.42
C ASP A 34 -4.31 10.07 7.02
N ALA A 35 -3.32 10.71 7.63
CA ALA A 35 -2.14 10.02 8.17
C ALA A 35 -2.51 8.99 9.24
N HIS A 36 -3.50 9.28 10.10
CA HIS A 36 -3.93 8.33 11.12
C HIS A 36 -4.48 7.06 10.48
N TRP A 37 -5.29 7.20 9.44
CA TRP A 37 -5.83 6.04 8.73
C TRP A 37 -4.77 5.29 7.92
N ILE A 38 -3.84 6.00 7.27
CA ILE A 38 -2.72 5.39 6.53
C ILE A 38 -1.83 4.54 7.45
N GLU A 39 -1.56 5.01 8.68
CA GLU A 39 -0.74 4.27 9.65
C GLU A 39 -1.41 2.97 10.13
N GLN A 40 -2.73 2.83 10.00
CA GLN A 40 -3.45 1.60 10.36
C GLN A 40 -3.47 0.56 9.23
N ALA A 41 -3.01 0.89 8.02
CA ALA A 41 -3.09 -0.03 6.89
C ALA A 41 -2.44 -1.42 7.14
N PRO A 42 -1.31 -1.56 7.85
CA PRO A 42 -0.76 -2.88 8.18
C PRO A 42 -1.69 -3.71 9.07
N ALA A 43 -2.39 -3.08 10.03
CA ALA A 43 -3.36 -3.77 10.88
C ALA A 43 -4.58 -4.22 10.07
N LEU A 44 -5.02 -3.40 9.11
CA LEU A 44 -6.08 -3.77 8.17
C LEU A 44 -5.63 -4.94 7.27
N ALA A 45 -4.42 -4.88 6.72
CA ALA A 45 -3.85 -5.93 5.87
C ALA A 45 -3.78 -7.31 6.57
N ALA A 46 -3.58 -7.31 7.90
CA ALA A 46 -3.52 -8.54 8.70
C ALA A 46 -4.84 -9.32 8.74
N VAL A 47 -5.97 -8.62 8.60
CA VAL A 47 -7.32 -9.19 8.76
C VAL A 47 -8.17 -9.10 7.50
N ALA A 48 -7.67 -8.44 6.45
CA ALA A 48 -8.34 -8.26 5.18
C ALA A 48 -8.62 -9.61 4.51
N ASP A 49 -9.84 -9.81 4.01
CA ASP A 49 -10.10 -10.80 2.96
C ASP A 49 -9.57 -10.33 1.59
N GLY A 50 -9.71 -11.15 0.55
CA GLY A 50 -9.23 -10.80 -0.79
C GLY A 50 -9.84 -9.52 -1.37
N ASN A 51 -11.12 -9.24 -1.15
CA ASN A 51 -11.75 -8.01 -1.64
C ASN A 51 -11.30 -6.80 -0.82
N GLN A 52 -11.19 -6.96 0.49
CA GLN A 52 -10.72 -5.91 1.40
C GLN A 52 -9.26 -5.54 1.12
N ALA A 53 -8.40 -6.52 0.83
CA ALA A 53 -7.01 -6.29 0.51
C ALA A 53 -6.84 -5.50 -0.80
N GLN A 54 -7.56 -5.89 -1.86
CA GLN A 54 -7.53 -5.14 -3.12
C GLN A 54 -8.01 -3.69 -2.92
N ARG A 55 -9.11 -3.48 -2.19
CA ARG A 55 -9.61 -2.13 -1.91
C ARG A 55 -8.66 -1.30 -1.04
N LEU A 56 -7.92 -1.96 -0.16
CA LEU A 56 -6.88 -1.33 0.66
C LEU A 56 -5.70 -0.88 -0.22
N GLU A 57 -5.29 -1.70 -1.19
CA GLU A 57 -4.27 -1.33 -2.18
C GLU A 57 -4.73 -0.16 -3.04
N ASP A 58 -5.98 -0.17 -3.52
CA ASP A 58 -6.57 0.97 -4.26
C ASP A 58 -6.56 2.27 -3.44
N ALA A 59 -6.92 2.18 -2.16
CA ALA A 59 -6.93 3.33 -1.26
C ALA A 59 -5.51 3.88 -1.01
N LEU A 60 -4.52 3.00 -0.82
CA LEU A 60 -3.12 3.40 -0.70
C LEU A 60 -2.56 3.99 -2.00
N ALA A 61 -2.97 3.48 -3.16
CA ALA A 61 -2.57 4.01 -4.45
C ALA A 61 -3.08 5.45 -4.64
N ALA A 62 -4.32 5.74 -4.22
CA ALA A 62 -4.83 7.11 -4.18
C ALA A 62 -4.01 7.99 -3.21
N ALA A 63 -3.65 7.44 -2.06
CA ALA A 63 -2.91 8.13 -1.01
C ALA A 63 -1.49 8.56 -1.44
N LEU A 64 -0.87 7.89 -2.42
CA LEU A 64 0.43 8.28 -2.99
C LEU A 64 0.46 9.74 -3.49
N THR A 65 -0.67 10.30 -3.87
CA THR A 65 -0.77 11.69 -4.37
C THR A 65 -1.31 12.69 -3.35
N THR A 66 -1.94 12.23 -2.26
CA THR A 66 -2.55 13.09 -1.25
C THR A 66 -1.71 13.17 0.03
N ASN A 67 -0.93 12.13 0.34
CA ASN A 67 0.00 12.10 1.46
C ASN A 67 1.15 11.10 1.21
N THR A 68 2.03 11.46 0.28
CA THR A 68 3.08 10.59 -0.27
C THR A 68 4.00 10.01 0.79
N ASP A 69 4.54 10.83 1.70
CA ASP A 69 5.50 10.37 2.71
C ASP A 69 4.90 9.37 3.70
N ALA A 70 3.66 9.61 4.16
CA ALA A 70 2.97 8.68 5.05
C ALA A 70 2.69 7.35 4.33
N THR A 71 2.23 7.41 3.09
CA THR A 71 1.96 6.21 2.29
C THR A 71 3.23 5.40 2.04
N LEU A 72 4.34 6.03 1.62
CA LEU A 72 5.61 5.35 1.38
C LEU A 72 6.17 4.72 2.67
N LYS A 73 6.07 5.41 3.80
CA LYS A 73 6.45 4.86 5.12
C LYS A 73 5.60 3.62 5.48
N THR A 74 4.30 3.68 5.24
CA THR A 74 3.40 2.55 5.46
C THR A 74 3.71 1.38 4.52
N LEU A 75 3.97 1.65 3.24
CA LEU A 75 4.33 0.62 2.26
C LEU A 75 5.59 -0.13 2.66
N ARG A 76 6.63 0.55 3.16
CA ARG A 76 7.81 -0.13 3.73
C ARG A 76 7.47 -1.13 4.84
N THR A 77 6.48 -0.81 5.66
CA THR A 77 6.02 -1.70 6.73
C THR A 77 5.26 -2.90 6.16
N ILE A 78 4.45 -2.66 5.13
CA ILE A 78 3.69 -3.70 4.42
C ILE A 78 4.65 -4.63 3.68
N ASP A 79 5.59 -4.11 2.90
CA ASP A 79 6.53 -4.90 2.10
C ASP A 79 7.50 -5.75 2.96
N ALA A 80 7.78 -5.30 4.19
CA ALA A 80 8.56 -6.08 5.16
C ALA A 80 7.74 -7.20 5.85
N GLY A 81 6.43 -7.17 5.72
CA GLY A 81 5.49 -8.10 6.33
C GLY A 81 5.13 -9.29 5.45
N LYS A 82 4.24 -10.14 5.96
CA LYS A 82 3.56 -11.18 5.18
C LYS A 82 2.08 -11.09 5.48
N TRP A 83 1.27 -10.88 4.44
CA TRP A 83 -0.15 -10.65 4.57
C TRP A 83 -0.91 -11.75 3.80
N PRO A 84 -2.08 -12.20 4.28
CA PRO A 84 -2.80 -13.30 3.64
C PRO A 84 -3.21 -13.01 2.19
N HIS A 85 -3.53 -11.75 1.89
CA HIS A 85 -4.16 -11.35 0.63
C HIS A 85 -3.63 -10.05 0.02
N MET A 86 -2.63 -9.40 0.64
CA MET A 86 -2.07 -8.13 0.18
C MET A 86 -0.64 -8.32 -0.31
N VAL A 87 -0.28 -7.61 -1.39
CA VAL A 87 1.04 -7.70 -2.03
C VAL A 87 1.92 -6.52 -1.63
N GLY A 88 1.35 -5.30 -1.56
CA GLY A 88 2.11 -4.10 -1.19
C GLY A 88 2.53 -3.25 -2.39
N SER A 89 3.76 -2.73 -2.38
CA SER A 89 4.21 -1.74 -3.38
C SER A 89 4.09 -2.19 -4.84
N ASP A 90 4.22 -3.50 -5.11
CA ASP A 90 4.10 -4.05 -6.48
C ASP A 90 2.69 -3.85 -7.08
N ILE A 91 1.66 -3.73 -6.23
CA ILE A 91 0.30 -3.37 -6.68
C ILE A 91 0.05 -1.87 -6.49
N VAL A 92 0.36 -1.32 -5.32
CA VAL A 92 0.03 0.07 -4.98
C VAL A 92 0.73 1.10 -5.88
N CYS A 93 1.93 0.79 -6.35
CA CYS A 93 2.73 1.71 -7.16
C CYS A 93 2.59 1.46 -8.68
N THR A 94 1.73 0.52 -9.07
CA THR A 94 1.37 0.24 -10.46
C THR A 94 0.17 1.13 -10.88
N PRO A 95 0.15 1.70 -12.10
CA PRO A 95 -1.02 2.41 -12.60
C PRO A 95 -2.28 1.52 -12.61
N PRO A 96 -3.49 2.07 -12.44
CA PRO A 96 -4.73 1.27 -12.45
C PRO A 96 -5.11 0.86 -13.88
N LEU A 97 -4.49 -0.21 -14.38
CA LEU A 97 -4.54 -0.65 -15.78
C LEU A 97 -5.95 -1.07 -16.24
N GLU A 98 -6.86 -1.32 -15.31
CA GLU A 98 -8.27 -1.61 -15.56
C GLU A 98 -9.11 -0.36 -15.89
N LYS A 99 -8.54 0.84 -15.74
CA LYS A 99 -9.20 2.13 -16.02
C LYS A 99 -9.02 2.59 -17.47
N SER A 100 -9.71 3.67 -17.83
CA SER A 100 -9.55 4.26 -19.15
C SER A 100 -8.12 4.79 -19.36
N PRO A 101 -7.63 4.90 -20.62
CA PRO A 101 -6.31 5.45 -20.90
C PRO A 101 -6.08 6.86 -20.31
N ALA A 102 -7.13 7.69 -20.25
CA ALA A 102 -7.05 9.02 -19.68
C ALA A 102 -6.88 8.99 -18.15
N GLU A 103 -7.56 8.08 -17.46
CA GLU A 103 -7.40 7.88 -16.01
C GLU A 103 -6.02 7.33 -15.67
N ILE A 104 -5.50 6.39 -16.47
CA ILE A 104 -4.14 5.84 -16.32
C ILE A 104 -3.10 6.96 -16.44
N ASP A 105 -3.19 7.80 -17.49
CA ASP A 105 -2.25 8.90 -17.69
C ASP A 105 -2.36 9.95 -16.56
N ALA A 106 -3.58 10.30 -16.15
CA ALA A 106 -3.79 11.24 -15.05
C ALA A 106 -3.27 10.73 -13.71
N PHE A 107 -3.37 9.42 -13.44
CA PHE A 107 -2.72 8.78 -12.30
C PHE A 107 -1.20 8.88 -12.43
N TYR A 108 -0.65 8.40 -13.55
CA TYR A 108 0.80 8.40 -13.81
C TYR A 108 1.43 9.78 -13.59
N GLN A 109 0.89 10.83 -14.21
CA GLN A 109 1.48 12.17 -14.12
C GLN A 109 1.48 12.74 -12.69
N ARG A 110 0.40 12.53 -11.94
CA ARG A 110 0.28 13.03 -10.56
C ARG A 110 1.16 12.24 -9.61
N THR A 111 1.08 10.91 -9.66
CA THR A 111 1.86 10.01 -8.81
C THR A 111 3.36 10.18 -9.08
N ARG A 112 3.78 10.24 -10.35
CA ARG A 112 5.18 10.48 -10.72
C ARG A 112 5.71 11.78 -10.14
N ARG A 113 4.95 12.87 -10.20
CA ARG A 113 5.36 14.17 -9.64
C ARG A 113 5.57 14.06 -8.13
N ALA A 114 4.60 13.50 -7.42
CA ALA A 114 4.67 13.35 -5.98
C ALA A 114 5.86 12.48 -5.54
N LEU A 115 6.11 11.37 -6.25
CA LEU A 115 7.23 10.48 -5.96
C LEU A 115 8.61 11.11 -6.22
N LEU A 116 8.71 12.06 -7.16
CA LEU A 116 9.96 12.78 -7.44
C LEU A 116 10.30 13.84 -6.39
N GLU A 117 9.35 14.23 -5.53
CA GLU A 117 9.55 15.25 -4.50
C GLU A 117 10.20 14.68 -3.22
N THR A 118 10.33 13.35 -3.12
CA THR A 118 10.86 12.66 -1.93
C THR A 118 11.84 11.55 -2.31
N VAL A 119 12.94 11.44 -1.56
CA VAL A 119 13.96 10.40 -1.79
C VAL A 119 13.42 8.99 -1.57
N ASP A 120 12.41 8.87 -0.73
CA ASP A 120 11.75 7.62 -0.39
C ASP A 120 10.87 7.10 -1.55
N GLY A 121 10.59 7.93 -2.56
CA GLY A 121 9.72 7.59 -3.69
C GLY A 121 10.39 6.73 -4.75
N ALA A 122 11.71 6.50 -4.66
CA ALA A 122 12.50 5.87 -5.73
C ALA A 122 11.99 4.48 -6.16
N GLN A 123 11.62 3.62 -5.20
CA GLN A 123 11.11 2.28 -5.52
C GLN A 123 9.77 2.34 -6.25
N CYS A 124 8.81 3.10 -5.73
CA CYS A 124 7.51 3.26 -6.37
C CYS A 124 7.61 3.98 -7.72
N LEU A 125 8.55 4.92 -7.86
CA LEU A 125 8.80 5.59 -9.13
C LEU A 125 9.31 4.61 -10.18
N TRP A 126 10.22 3.71 -9.79
CA TRP A 126 10.74 2.67 -10.68
C TRP A 126 9.63 1.72 -11.16
N ILE A 127 8.78 1.23 -10.25
CA ILE A 127 7.62 0.39 -10.60
C ILE A 127 6.70 1.14 -11.58
N LEU A 128 6.32 2.37 -11.21
CA LEU A 128 5.41 3.21 -11.99
C LEU A 128 5.92 3.47 -13.42
N GLU A 129 7.21 3.83 -13.55
CA GLU A 129 7.83 4.10 -14.85
C GLU A 129 7.98 2.83 -15.68
N ALA A 130 8.43 1.72 -15.08
CA ALA A 130 8.57 0.44 -15.77
C ALA A 130 7.22 -0.04 -16.34
N THR A 131 6.14 -0.04 -15.53
CA THR A 131 4.82 -0.44 -16.03
C THR A 131 4.33 0.44 -17.18
N MET A 132 4.57 1.75 -17.11
CA MET A 132 4.15 2.65 -18.19
C MET A 132 4.97 2.47 -19.47
N GLU A 133 6.25 2.12 -19.37
CA GLU A 133 7.07 1.74 -20.53
C GLU A 133 6.55 0.45 -21.17
N GLU A 134 6.27 -0.58 -20.38
CA GLU A 134 5.68 -1.83 -20.86
C GLU A 134 4.33 -1.62 -21.54
N LEU A 135 3.45 -0.82 -20.93
CA LEU A 135 2.14 -0.49 -21.49
C LEU A 135 2.26 0.22 -22.84
N LYS A 136 3.22 1.15 -22.99
CA LYS A 136 3.49 1.83 -24.27
C LYS A 136 4.03 0.87 -25.31
N ALA A 137 4.95 -0.02 -24.93
CA ALA A 137 5.53 -1.01 -25.82
C ALA A 137 4.47 -2.02 -26.32
N GLU A 138 3.56 -2.46 -25.46
CA GLU A 138 2.43 -3.33 -25.83
C GLU A 138 1.50 -2.63 -26.83
N LYS A 139 1.10 -1.38 -26.58
CA LYS A 139 0.28 -0.59 -27.52
C LYS A 139 0.94 -0.43 -28.88
N ALA A 140 2.26 -0.19 -28.91
CA ALA A 140 3.01 -0.09 -30.16
C ALA A 140 3.11 -1.43 -30.92
N ARG A 141 3.09 -2.57 -30.22
CA ARG A 141 3.04 -3.90 -30.83
C ARG A 141 1.67 -4.20 -31.43
N GLN A 142 0.58 -3.80 -30.76
CA GLN A 142 -0.80 -4.01 -31.22
C GLN A 142 -1.21 -3.11 -32.39
N ALA A 143 -0.52 -1.99 -32.58
CA ALA A 143 -0.78 -1.06 -33.69
C ALA A 143 -0.11 -1.46 -35.01
N LYS A 144 0.67 -2.55 -35.04
CA LYS A 144 1.31 -3.12 -36.23
C LYS A 144 0.45 -4.23 -36.81
#